data_AF-H2YNC1-F1
#
_entry.id   AF-H2YNC1-F1
#
_cell.length_a   1.000
_cell.length_b   1.000
_cell.length_c   1.000
_cell.angle_alpha   90.00
_cell.angle_beta   90.00
_cell.angle_gamma   90.00
#
_symmetry.space_group_name_H-M   'P 1'
#
loop_
_entity.id
_entity.type
_entity.pdbx_description
1 polymer ?
#
loop_
_entity_poly.entity_id
_entity_poly.type
_entity_poly.pdbx_seq_one_letter_code
_entity_poly.pdbx_strand_id
1 'polypeptide(L)'
;AEHYLDNQFPNEDWKTAISRVFSDRICPNDENLGNQIVKDLHRTGYTGLDLGSNYDNQIVLKRVLLAYARWNQSVGYCQGFNVIASLILHVTVGDEIAAFKIMVHLVDGVLPENYFANNLQALSVDMAVFRDLLRARLPQLSKHLDGLQKEANEHSSSYEPPLTNVFTMQWFLTLFATCLPTETVLRIWDCIMLDGNEILMRVALAIWAKLGEKVGEAQSADEFYCTMSEMMQSAVIGKLVLADEIIRLAYRITSFPFPHLSQLREKYTFNITPFAAENSDDRSADENQEGVTQNTSEIANFDDSPFFCFPGLTSPIPLSPSNTKMKSVKQQSLEQLPNRLKLTESQRHSPHNSMMSERMSTNIAALKHQYMTIRRRQ
;
A
#
# COMPACT_ATOMS: atom_id res chain seq x y z
N ALA A 1 15.31 9.05 -11.85
CA ALA A 1 14.31 10.12 -11.96
C ALA A 1 14.74 11.21 -12.94
N GLU A 2 15.71 12.08 -12.62
CA GLU A 2 16.07 13.22 -13.51
C GLU A 2 16.45 12.79 -14.92
N HIS A 3 17.32 11.78 -15.06
CA HIS A 3 17.67 11.21 -16.36
C HIS A 3 16.44 10.71 -17.16
N TYR A 4 15.44 10.12 -16.50
CA TYR A 4 14.20 9.71 -17.16
C TYR A 4 13.39 10.93 -17.62
N LEU A 5 13.25 11.91 -16.74
CA LEU A 5 12.47 13.13 -16.99
C LEU A 5 13.05 13.96 -18.13
N ASP A 6 14.38 14.12 -18.17
CA ASP A 6 15.07 14.87 -19.23
C ASP A 6 14.96 14.16 -20.59
N ASN A 7 14.97 12.82 -20.60
CA ASN A 7 14.83 12.05 -21.83
C ASN A 7 13.38 12.00 -22.33
N GLN A 8 12.42 11.85 -21.43
CA GLN A 8 11.00 11.72 -21.78
C GLN A 8 10.36 13.08 -22.11
N PHE A 9 10.80 14.15 -21.45
CA PHE A 9 10.27 15.50 -21.61
C PHE A 9 11.39 16.49 -21.96
N PRO A 10 12.09 16.32 -23.09
CA PRO A 10 13.28 17.10 -23.43
C PRO A 10 13.02 18.60 -23.66
N ASN A 11 11.76 18.96 -23.92
CA ASN A 11 11.32 20.33 -24.15
C ASN A 11 10.60 20.96 -22.95
N GLU A 12 10.44 20.23 -21.84
CA GLU A 12 9.77 20.76 -20.65
C GLU A 12 10.73 21.62 -19.83
N ASP A 13 10.37 22.89 -19.60
CA ASP A 13 11.07 23.71 -18.62
C ASP A 13 10.63 23.31 -17.21
N TRP A 14 11.44 22.49 -16.55
CA TRP A 14 11.17 22.00 -15.20
C TRP A 14 10.96 23.11 -14.16
N LYS A 15 11.54 24.30 -14.33
CA LYS A 15 11.29 25.42 -13.40
C LYS A 15 9.85 25.91 -13.52
N THR A 16 9.39 26.11 -14.75
CA THR A 16 8.00 26.49 -15.04
C THR A 16 7.04 25.38 -14.65
N ALA A 17 7.36 24.12 -14.94
CA ALA A 17 6.54 22.97 -14.56
C ALA A 17 6.36 22.86 -13.05
N ILE A 18 7.45 22.95 -12.27
CA ILE A 18 7.42 22.92 -10.80
C ILE A 18 6.59 24.09 -10.27
N SER A 19 6.81 25.31 -10.79
CA SER A 19 6.03 26.48 -10.37
C SER A 19 4.54 26.34 -10.66
N ARG A 20 4.16 25.64 -11.74
CA ARG A 20 2.77 25.36 -12.09
C ARG A 20 2.16 24.35 -11.12
N VAL A 21 2.81 23.21 -10.90
CA VAL A 21 2.22 22.10 -10.12
C VAL A 21 2.21 22.38 -8.61
N PHE A 22 3.16 23.15 -8.10
CA PHE A 22 3.20 23.62 -6.70
C PHE A 22 2.52 24.98 -6.48
N SER A 23 1.75 25.48 -7.45
CA SER A 23 1.07 26.78 -7.31
C SER A 23 0.01 26.75 -6.21
N ASP A 24 -0.10 27.84 -5.44
CA ASP A 24 -1.19 28.06 -4.47
C ASP A 24 -2.54 28.33 -5.15
N ARG A 25 -2.57 28.53 -6.46
CA ARG A 25 -3.82 28.73 -7.22
C ARG A 25 -4.63 27.44 -7.20
N ILE A 26 -5.88 27.54 -6.77
CA ILE A 26 -6.84 26.42 -6.73
C ILE A 26 -7.33 26.17 -8.16
N CYS A 27 -7.05 24.98 -8.71
CA CYS A 27 -7.69 24.49 -9.93
C CYS A 27 -9.07 23.90 -9.59
N PRO A 28 -10.06 23.92 -10.52
CA PRO A 28 -11.40 23.39 -10.26
C PRO A 28 -11.43 21.95 -9.72
N ASN A 29 -10.50 21.10 -10.17
CA ASN A 29 -10.40 19.70 -9.73
C ASN A 29 -9.67 19.52 -8.37
N ASP A 30 -8.98 20.55 -7.87
CA ASP A 30 -8.17 20.46 -6.65
C ASP A 30 -9.01 20.29 -5.39
N GLU A 31 -10.26 20.76 -5.38
CA GLU A 31 -11.11 20.67 -4.18
C GLU A 31 -11.50 19.20 -3.91
N ASN A 32 -11.96 18.49 -4.94
CA ASN A 32 -12.30 17.07 -4.85
C ASN A 32 -11.06 16.21 -4.55
N LEU A 33 -9.96 16.42 -5.27
CA LEU A 33 -8.69 15.72 -5.03
C LEU A 33 -8.15 16.00 -3.63
N GLY A 34 -8.18 17.27 -3.20
CA GLY A 34 -7.73 17.70 -1.89
C GLY A 34 -8.50 17.04 -0.76
N ASN A 35 -9.82 16.88 -0.91
CA ASN A 35 -10.66 16.18 0.06
C ASN A 35 -10.32 14.69 0.17
N GLN A 36 -10.07 14.01 -0.95
CA GLN A 36 -9.64 12.61 -0.96
C GLN A 36 -8.26 12.44 -0.31
N ILE A 37 -7.30 13.28 -0.69
CA ILE A 37 -5.95 13.26 -0.12
C ILE A 37 -6.00 13.46 1.39
N VAL A 38 -6.74 14.46 1.90
CA VAL A 38 -6.85 14.73 3.34
C VAL A 38 -7.42 13.53 4.11
N LYS A 39 -8.44 12.85 3.57
CA LYS A 39 -9.00 11.62 4.18
C LYS A 39 -7.95 10.51 4.33
N ASP A 40 -7.05 10.38 3.37
CA ASP A 40 -5.99 9.37 3.39
C ASP A 40 -4.80 9.76 4.27
N LEU A 41 -4.44 11.05 4.33
CA LEU A 41 -3.37 11.56 5.18
C LEU A 41 -3.61 11.22 6.66
N HIS A 42 -4.86 11.34 7.13
CA HIS A 42 -5.23 10.95 8.50
C HIS A 42 -4.97 9.47 8.82
N ARG A 43 -4.96 8.59 7.81
CA ARG A 43 -4.74 7.14 7.94
C ARG A 43 -3.29 6.72 7.66
N THR A 44 -2.49 7.58 7.04
CA THR A 44 -1.12 7.26 6.58
C THR A 44 -0.11 7.15 7.73
N GLY A 45 -0.39 7.81 8.87
CA GLY A 45 0.52 7.78 10.02
C GLY A 45 1.90 8.37 9.74
N TYR A 46 2.03 9.28 8.76
CA TYR A 46 3.32 9.84 8.36
C TYR A 46 3.97 10.67 9.49
N THR A 47 4.96 10.10 10.14
CA THR A 47 5.79 10.76 11.17
C THR A 47 7.25 10.95 10.72
N GLY A 48 7.56 10.63 9.46
CA GLY A 48 8.91 10.37 8.99
C GLY A 48 9.83 11.57 8.79
N LEU A 49 9.34 12.80 9.03
CA LEU A 49 10.17 14.00 9.01
C LEU A 49 10.26 14.58 10.41
N ASP A 50 11.49 14.84 10.87
CA ASP A 50 11.78 15.69 12.04
C ASP A 50 11.51 17.19 11.73
N LEU A 51 10.53 17.47 10.86
CA LEU A 51 10.15 18.81 10.39
C LEU A 51 9.24 19.56 11.38
N GLY A 52 8.82 18.91 12.47
CA GLY A 52 8.00 19.52 13.51
C GLY A 52 6.79 18.68 13.88
N SER A 53 5.60 19.30 13.84
CA SER A 53 4.37 18.60 14.21
C SER A 53 3.93 17.62 13.11
N ASN A 54 3.14 16.59 13.48
CA ASN A 54 2.54 15.67 12.51
C ASN A 54 1.69 16.44 11.45
N TYR A 55 1.12 17.57 11.84
CA TYR A 55 0.38 18.45 10.94
C TYR A 55 1.28 19.04 9.84
N ASP A 56 2.48 19.51 10.17
CA ASP A 56 3.41 20.08 9.19
C ASP A 56 3.84 19.03 8.16
N ASN A 57 4.09 17.80 8.63
CA ASN A 57 4.43 16.66 7.77
C ASN A 57 3.30 16.29 6.81
N GLN A 58 2.05 16.34 7.27
CA GLN A 58 0.87 16.10 6.42
C GLN A 58 0.70 17.18 5.36
N ILE A 59 1.03 18.44 5.65
CA ILE A 59 0.95 19.51 4.65
C ILE A 59 1.99 19.28 3.54
N VAL A 60 3.24 18.95 3.90
CA VAL A 60 4.29 18.63 2.93
C VAL A 60 3.85 17.47 2.02
N LEU A 61 3.35 16.39 2.61
CA LEU A 61 2.86 15.24 1.87
C LEU A 61 1.67 15.60 0.96
N LYS A 62 0.73 16.42 1.46
CA LYS A 62 -0.40 16.93 0.66
C LYS A 62 0.08 17.69 -0.58
N ARG A 63 1.07 18.56 -0.44
CA ARG A 63 1.60 19.37 -1.56
C ARG A 63 2.23 18.50 -2.64
N VAL A 64 3.02 17.49 -2.27
CA VAL A 64 3.61 16.55 -3.23
C VAL A 64 2.54 15.75 -3.97
N LEU A 65 1.53 15.25 -3.25
CA LEU A 65 0.42 14.49 -3.85
C LEU A 65 -0.41 15.35 -4.81
N LEU A 66 -0.72 16.60 -4.43
CA LEU A 66 -1.40 17.54 -5.30
C LEU A 66 -0.56 17.92 -6.52
N ALA A 67 0.75 18.14 -6.34
CA ALA A 67 1.66 18.42 -7.44
C ALA A 67 1.67 17.29 -8.47
N TYR A 68 1.72 16.02 -8.01
CA TYR A 68 1.59 14.86 -8.89
C TYR A 68 0.23 14.83 -9.60
N ALA A 69 -0.88 14.97 -8.87
CA ALA A 69 -2.22 14.90 -9.46
C ALA A 69 -2.46 16.02 -10.50
N ARG A 70 -1.87 17.20 -10.31
CA ARG A 70 -1.89 18.31 -11.28
C ARG A 70 -1.01 18.05 -12.50
N TRP A 71 0.10 17.32 -12.32
CA TRP A 71 1.00 16.92 -13.40
C TRP A 71 0.33 15.90 -14.33
N ASN A 72 -0.18 14.80 -13.78
CA ASN A 72 -0.85 13.75 -14.53
C ASN A 72 -2.35 13.73 -14.22
N GLN A 73 -3.11 14.60 -14.88
CA GLN A 73 -4.55 14.75 -14.64
C GLN A 73 -5.39 13.53 -15.07
N SER A 74 -4.87 12.70 -15.99
CA SER A 74 -5.54 11.44 -16.39
C SER A 74 -5.52 10.37 -15.29
N VAL A 75 -4.52 10.41 -14.42
CA VAL A 75 -4.42 9.55 -13.23
C VAL A 75 -4.98 10.25 -12.00
N GLY A 76 -4.66 11.55 -11.83
CA GLY A 76 -5.03 12.32 -10.66
C GLY A 76 -4.42 11.75 -9.38
N TYR A 77 -5.28 11.42 -8.41
CA TYR A 77 -4.89 10.80 -7.15
C TYR A 77 -5.51 9.41 -7.03
N CYS A 78 -4.68 8.37 -7.01
CA CYS A 78 -5.12 7.02 -6.67
C CYS A 78 -4.95 6.77 -5.17
N GLN A 79 -5.95 6.14 -4.54
CA GLN A 79 -5.84 5.67 -3.16
C GLN A 79 -4.62 4.76 -3.02
N GLY A 80 -3.76 5.04 -2.04
CA GLY A 80 -2.47 4.37 -1.85
C GLY A 80 -1.26 5.26 -2.19
N PHE A 81 -1.43 6.29 -3.02
CA PHE A 81 -0.34 7.23 -3.33
C PHE A 81 0.19 7.97 -2.11
N ASN A 82 -0.66 8.23 -1.12
CA ASN A 82 -0.26 8.75 0.19
C ASN A 82 0.87 7.96 0.84
N VAL A 83 0.82 6.62 0.78
CA VAL A 83 1.85 5.75 1.37
C VAL A 83 3.13 5.78 0.52
N ILE A 84 2.99 5.76 -0.80
CA ILE A 84 4.11 5.83 -1.74
C ILE A 84 4.86 7.16 -1.56
N ALA A 85 4.16 8.29 -1.66
CA ALA A 85 4.73 9.62 -1.53
C ALA A 85 5.31 9.87 -0.12
N SER A 86 4.69 9.33 0.93
CA SER A 86 5.21 9.34 2.29
C SER A 86 6.59 8.69 2.36
N LEU A 87 6.74 7.49 1.78
CA LEU A 87 8.02 6.79 1.79
C LEU A 87 9.08 7.49 0.93
N ILE A 88 8.69 8.03 -0.23
CA ILE A 88 9.58 8.83 -1.07
C ILE A 88 10.06 10.07 -0.31
N LEU A 89 9.16 10.83 0.32
CA LEU A 89 9.52 12.02 1.10
C LEU A 89 10.45 11.69 2.27
N HIS A 90 10.28 10.52 2.89
CA HIS A 90 11.19 10.08 3.94
C HIS A 90 12.61 9.90 3.40
N VAL A 91 12.79 9.21 2.26
CA VAL A 91 14.13 8.99 1.67
C VAL A 91 14.73 10.25 1.04
N THR A 92 13.91 11.20 0.59
CA THR A 92 14.37 12.51 0.11
C THR A 92 14.55 13.53 1.24
N VAL A 93 14.37 13.13 2.50
CA VAL A 93 14.54 14.00 3.67
C VAL A 93 13.67 15.26 3.57
N GLY A 94 12.45 15.11 3.05
CA GLY A 94 11.47 16.19 2.94
C GLY A 94 11.64 17.12 1.73
N ASP A 95 12.54 16.83 0.80
CA ASP A 95 12.60 17.57 -0.47
C ASP A 95 11.38 17.22 -1.34
N GLU A 96 10.43 18.15 -1.39
CA GLU A 96 9.17 18.04 -2.13
C GLU A 96 9.37 17.94 -3.64
N ILE A 97 10.36 18.65 -4.20
CA ILE A 97 10.61 18.66 -5.64
C ILE A 97 11.24 17.33 -6.04
N ALA A 98 12.22 16.85 -5.27
CA ALA A 98 12.82 15.54 -5.50
C ALA A 98 11.75 14.44 -5.35
N ALA A 99 10.91 14.52 -4.32
CA ALA A 99 9.86 13.53 -4.09
C ALA A 99 8.84 13.49 -5.24
N PHE A 100 8.40 14.66 -5.70
CA PHE A 100 7.53 14.78 -6.87
C PHE A 100 8.17 14.16 -8.12
N LYS A 101 9.42 14.51 -8.44
CA LYS A 101 10.15 13.96 -9.60
C LYS A 101 10.30 12.44 -9.53
N ILE A 102 10.58 11.89 -8.34
CA ILE A 102 10.68 10.44 -8.13
C ILE A 102 9.30 9.79 -8.30
N MET A 103 8.23 10.41 -7.80
CA MET A 103 6.87 9.91 -7.96
C MET A 103 6.46 9.86 -9.44
N VAL A 104 6.74 10.92 -10.22
CA VAL A 104 6.54 10.93 -11.68
C VAL A 104 7.31 9.79 -12.35
N HIS A 105 8.60 9.63 -12.02
CA HIS A 105 9.39 8.56 -12.60
C HIS A 105 8.87 7.16 -12.24
N LEU A 106 8.52 6.94 -10.98
CA LEU A 106 8.07 5.64 -10.50
C LEU A 106 6.71 5.27 -11.11
N VAL A 107 5.77 6.20 -11.13
CA VAL A 107 4.40 5.94 -11.61
C VAL A 107 4.29 5.99 -13.13
N ASP A 108 4.85 7.01 -13.78
CA ASP A 108 4.69 7.21 -15.22
C ASP A 108 5.81 6.55 -16.04
N GLY A 109 7.01 6.38 -15.45
CA GLY A 109 8.20 5.95 -16.18
C GLY A 109 8.58 4.49 -16.03
N VAL A 110 8.23 3.86 -14.90
CA VAL A 110 8.64 2.48 -14.62
C VAL A 110 7.48 1.51 -14.80
N LEU A 111 6.29 1.86 -14.33
CA LEU A 111 5.09 1.03 -14.44
C LEU A 111 4.54 1.03 -15.87
N PRO A 112 3.72 0.02 -16.23
CA PRO A 112 3.01 0.05 -17.51
C PRO A 112 2.20 1.34 -17.68
N GLU A 113 2.07 1.82 -18.92
CA GLU A 113 1.27 3.01 -19.20
C GLU A 113 -0.16 2.86 -18.67
N ASN A 114 -0.70 3.94 -18.11
CA ASN A 114 -2.06 3.98 -17.57
C ASN A 114 -2.33 2.97 -16.43
N TYR A 115 -1.29 2.53 -15.70
CA TYR A 115 -1.44 1.58 -14.58
C TYR A 115 -2.47 2.03 -13.52
N PHE A 116 -2.52 3.33 -13.26
CA PHE A 116 -3.42 3.97 -12.30
C PHE A 116 -4.49 4.86 -12.95
N ALA A 117 -4.69 4.76 -14.27
CA ALA A 117 -5.76 5.52 -14.92
C ALA A 117 -7.14 5.02 -14.46
N ASN A 118 -8.18 5.83 -14.69
CA ASN A 118 -9.51 5.66 -14.11
C ASN A 118 -10.03 4.21 -14.04
N ASN A 119 -9.97 3.43 -15.12
CA ASN A 119 -10.50 2.06 -15.18
C ASN A 119 -9.56 0.95 -14.65
N LEU A 120 -8.37 1.33 -14.16
CA LEU A 120 -7.32 0.40 -13.72
C LEU A 120 -7.07 -0.75 -14.71
N GLN A 121 -7.26 -0.52 -16.01
CA GLN A 121 -7.20 -1.58 -17.02
C GLN A 121 -5.84 -2.26 -17.06
N ALA A 122 -4.76 -1.48 -17.01
CA ALA A 122 -3.41 -2.03 -17.00
C ALA A 122 -3.14 -2.86 -15.72
N LEU A 123 -3.69 -2.47 -14.57
CA LEU A 123 -3.69 -3.31 -13.38
C LEU A 123 -4.52 -4.59 -13.56
N SER A 124 -5.72 -4.53 -14.17
CA SER A 124 -6.53 -5.72 -14.46
C SER A 124 -5.77 -6.72 -15.34
N VAL A 125 -5.10 -6.22 -16.38
CA VAL A 125 -4.23 -7.01 -17.26
C VAL A 125 -3.15 -7.70 -16.42
N ASP A 126 -2.45 -6.94 -15.60
CA ASP A 126 -1.39 -7.46 -14.74
C ASP A 126 -1.89 -8.45 -13.68
N MET A 127 -3.12 -8.30 -13.19
CA MET A 127 -3.78 -9.28 -12.32
C MET A 127 -4.11 -10.59 -13.04
N ALA A 128 -4.55 -10.54 -14.30
CA ALA A 128 -4.80 -11.73 -15.10
C ALA A 128 -3.50 -12.46 -15.48
N VAL A 129 -2.48 -11.70 -15.88
CA VAL A 129 -1.10 -12.18 -16.06
C VAL A 129 -0.63 -12.86 -14.79
N PHE A 130 -0.73 -12.19 -13.64
CA PHE A 130 -0.29 -12.71 -12.35
C PHE A 130 -0.92 -14.06 -12.03
N ARG A 131 -2.22 -14.22 -12.26
CA ARG A 131 -2.93 -15.50 -12.03
C ARG A 131 -2.37 -16.64 -12.89
N ASP A 132 -2.06 -16.38 -14.15
CA ASP A 132 -1.42 -17.37 -15.02
C ASP A 132 -0.01 -17.72 -14.55
N LEU A 133 0.74 -16.72 -14.08
CA LEU A 133 2.07 -16.93 -13.51
C LEU A 133 2.02 -17.75 -12.22
N LEU A 134 1.05 -17.47 -11.36
CA LEU A 134 0.81 -18.21 -10.12
C LEU A 134 0.50 -19.68 -10.44
N ARG A 135 -0.37 -19.93 -11.41
CA ARG A 135 -0.69 -21.28 -11.88
C ARG A 135 0.52 -22.02 -12.44
N ALA A 136 1.39 -21.32 -13.17
CA ALA A 136 2.58 -21.91 -13.76
C ALA A 136 3.70 -22.20 -12.73
N ARG A 137 3.89 -21.32 -11.74
CA ARG A 137 5.01 -21.39 -10.79
C ARG A 137 4.65 -22.05 -9.45
N LEU A 138 3.41 -21.87 -8.98
CA LEU A 138 2.89 -22.42 -7.73
C LEU A 138 1.58 -23.19 -7.98
N PRO A 139 1.60 -24.26 -8.81
CA PRO A 139 0.39 -24.93 -9.27
C PRO A 139 -0.44 -25.57 -8.14
N GLN A 140 0.21 -26.05 -7.08
CA GLN A 140 -0.49 -26.64 -5.93
C GLN A 140 -1.28 -25.58 -5.17
N LEU A 141 -0.64 -24.45 -4.85
CA LEU A 141 -1.28 -23.31 -4.20
C LEU A 141 -2.41 -22.72 -5.06
N SER A 142 -2.17 -22.54 -6.36
CA SER A 142 -3.21 -22.05 -7.29
C SER A 142 -4.44 -22.96 -7.29
N LYS A 143 -4.25 -24.28 -7.38
CA LYS A 143 -5.37 -25.24 -7.35
C LYS A 143 -6.12 -25.22 -6.02
N HIS A 144 -5.39 -25.04 -4.91
CA HIS A 144 -5.98 -24.95 -3.59
C HIS A 144 -6.85 -23.69 -3.46
N LEU A 145 -6.33 -22.52 -3.84
CA LEU A 145 -7.10 -21.26 -3.86
C LEU A 145 -8.33 -21.35 -4.78
N ASP A 146 -8.20 -21.97 -5.96
CA ASP A 146 -9.34 -22.21 -6.86
C ASP A 146 -10.39 -23.13 -6.21
N GLY A 147 -9.99 -24.07 -5.35
CA GLY A 147 -10.87 -24.93 -4.58
C GLY A 147 -11.65 -24.15 -3.53
N LEU A 148 -10.94 -23.38 -2.70
CA LEU A 148 -11.54 -22.51 -1.68
C LEU A 148 -12.52 -21.50 -2.29
N GLN A 149 -12.17 -20.91 -3.44
CA GLN A 149 -13.02 -19.98 -4.17
C GLN A 149 -14.35 -20.62 -4.61
N LYS A 150 -14.29 -21.85 -5.14
CA LYS A 150 -15.50 -22.57 -5.59
C LYS A 150 -16.40 -22.90 -4.42
N GLU A 151 -15.83 -23.38 -3.32
CA GLU A 151 -16.58 -23.68 -2.11
C GLU A 151 -17.27 -22.43 -1.56
N ALA A 152 -16.59 -21.28 -1.52
CA ALA A 152 -17.16 -20.02 -1.09
C ALA A 152 -18.33 -19.56 -2.00
N ASN A 153 -18.15 -19.68 -3.31
CA ASN A 153 -19.20 -19.33 -4.29
C ASN A 153 -20.43 -20.25 -4.22
N GLU A 154 -20.26 -21.52 -3.84
CA GLU A 154 -21.36 -22.47 -3.68
C GLU A 154 -22.16 -22.25 -2.40
N HIS A 155 -21.50 -21.83 -1.32
CA HIS A 155 -22.10 -21.68 0.01
C HIS A 155 -22.56 -20.25 0.32
N SER A 156 -22.16 -19.26 -0.47
CA SER A 156 -22.54 -17.86 -0.31
C SER A 156 -23.45 -17.39 -1.43
N SER A 157 -24.55 -16.72 -1.08
CA SER A 157 -25.38 -15.99 -2.05
C SER A 157 -24.73 -14.68 -2.50
N SER A 158 -23.63 -14.28 -1.86
CA SER A 158 -22.90 -13.05 -2.17
C SER A 158 -21.71 -13.39 -3.05
N TYR A 159 -21.43 -12.50 -4.01
CA TYR A 159 -20.26 -12.63 -4.87
C TYR A 159 -18.97 -12.60 -4.03
N GLU A 160 -18.18 -13.67 -4.13
CA GLU A 160 -16.86 -13.74 -3.51
C GLU A 160 -15.82 -13.30 -4.56
N PRO A 161 -15.05 -12.23 -4.31
CA PRO A 161 -14.00 -11.82 -5.23
C PRO A 161 -12.91 -12.90 -5.32
N PRO A 162 -12.15 -12.98 -6.43
CA PRO A 162 -11.03 -13.91 -6.53
C PRO A 162 -10.08 -13.76 -5.34
N LEU A 163 -9.93 -14.79 -4.50
CA LEU A 163 -9.14 -14.75 -3.26
C LEU A 163 -7.73 -14.18 -3.46
N THR A 164 -7.11 -14.49 -4.60
CA THR A 164 -5.78 -14.01 -4.97
C THR A 164 -5.74 -12.49 -5.22
N ASN A 165 -6.82 -11.92 -5.75
CA ASN A 165 -6.89 -10.51 -6.13
C ASN A 165 -6.95 -9.60 -4.90
N VAL A 166 -7.65 -10.03 -3.86
CA VAL A 166 -7.94 -9.22 -2.66
C VAL A 166 -6.68 -8.58 -2.07
N PHE A 167 -5.61 -9.36 -1.93
CA PHE A 167 -4.33 -8.87 -1.40
C PHE A 167 -3.39 -8.37 -2.49
N THR A 168 -3.29 -9.08 -3.61
CA THR A 168 -2.29 -8.78 -4.65
C THR A 168 -2.56 -7.45 -5.35
N MET A 169 -3.83 -7.07 -5.55
CA MET A 169 -4.16 -5.75 -6.11
C MET A 169 -3.65 -4.63 -5.22
N GLN A 170 -3.88 -4.74 -3.91
CA GLN A 170 -3.38 -3.75 -2.94
C GLN A 170 -1.86 -3.68 -2.96
N TRP A 171 -1.17 -4.82 -3.07
CA TRP A 171 0.30 -4.86 -3.17
C TRP A 171 0.81 -4.11 -4.41
N PHE A 172 0.14 -4.25 -5.55
CA PHE A 172 0.52 -3.53 -6.76
C PHE A 172 0.18 -2.04 -6.68
N LEU A 173 -0.99 -1.68 -6.14
CA LEU A 173 -1.40 -0.29 -6.02
C LEU A 173 -0.51 0.52 -5.05
N THR A 174 0.05 -0.13 -4.03
CA THR A 174 0.94 0.52 -3.06
C THR A 174 2.42 0.18 -3.25
N LEU A 175 2.75 -0.55 -4.32
CA LEU A 175 4.11 -1.03 -4.60
C LEU A 175 4.74 -1.72 -3.37
N PHE A 176 3.95 -2.57 -2.72
CA PHE A 176 4.23 -3.32 -1.49
C PHE A 176 4.40 -2.50 -0.21
N ALA A 177 4.26 -1.17 -0.26
CA ALA A 177 4.52 -0.29 0.88
C ALA A 177 3.60 -0.54 2.08
N THR A 178 2.45 -1.20 1.88
CA THR A 178 1.51 -1.52 2.95
C THR A 178 1.60 -2.96 3.49
N CYS A 179 2.43 -3.83 2.90
CA CYS A 179 2.49 -5.24 3.29
C CYS A 179 3.89 -5.73 3.70
N LEU A 180 4.93 -4.93 3.48
CA LEU A 180 6.32 -5.28 3.81
C LEU A 180 6.99 -4.16 4.64
N PRO A 181 8.06 -4.48 5.38
CA PRO A 181 8.83 -3.47 6.10
C PRO A 181 9.49 -2.50 5.12
N THR A 182 9.62 -1.24 5.53
CA THR A 182 10.20 -0.15 4.72
C THR A 182 11.53 -0.51 4.06
N GLU A 183 12.48 -1.06 4.81
CA GLU A 183 13.78 -1.48 4.28
C GLU A 183 13.65 -2.51 3.14
N THR A 184 12.63 -3.37 3.20
CA THR A 184 12.36 -4.35 2.15
C THR A 184 11.74 -3.68 0.93
N VAL A 185 10.77 -2.78 1.16
CA VAL A 185 10.08 -2.03 0.10
C VAL A 185 11.07 -1.19 -0.70
N LEU A 186 11.97 -0.47 -0.04
CA LEU A 186 12.99 0.35 -0.71
C LEU A 186 13.89 -0.47 -1.62
N ARG A 187 14.34 -1.65 -1.16
CA ARG A 187 15.15 -2.54 -2.01
C ARG A 187 14.36 -3.15 -3.16
N ILE A 188 13.07 -3.40 -2.98
CA ILE A 188 12.18 -3.81 -4.07
C ILE A 188 12.05 -2.67 -5.09
N TRP A 189 11.90 -1.43 -4.64
CA TRP A 189 11.82 -0.25 -5.52
C TRP A 189 13.12 -0.01 -6.28
N ASP A 190 14.28 -0.23 -5.67
CA ASP A 190 15.57 -0.22 -6.38
C ASP A 190 15.55 -1.21 -7.55
N CYS A 191 15.09 -2.45 -7.31
CA CYS A 191 14.98 -3.47 -8.34
C CYS A 191 13.96 -3.06 -9.42
N ILE A 192 12.80 -2.51 -9.05
CA ILE A 192 11.77 -2.04 -9.98
C ILE A 192 12.30 -0.93 -10.89
N MET A 193 13.03 0.04 -10.34
CA MET A 193 13.59 1.15 -11.13
C MET A 193 14.76 0.73 -12.03
N LEU A 194 15.54 -0.28 -11.62
CA LEU A 194 16.70 -0.75 -12.39
C LEU A 194 16.33 -1.79 -13.45
N ASP A 195 15.50 -2.77 -13.09
CA ASP A 195 15.19 -3.94 -13.92
C ASP A 195 13.77 -3.90 -14.53
N GLY A 196 12.97 -2.89 -14.16
CA GLY A 196 11.66 -2.61 -14.72
C GLY A 196 10.48 -3.25 -13.97
N ASN A 197 9.26 -2.98 -14.47
CA ASN A 197 8.02 -3.38 -13.80
C ASN A 197 7.76 -4.89 -13.71
N GLU A 198 8.52 -5.75 -14.41
CA GLU A 198 8.35 -7.21 -14.25
C GLU A 198 8.76 -7.70 -12.85
N ILE A 199 9.55 -6.90 -12.12
CA ILE A 199 9.88 -7.16 -10.72
C ILE A 199 8.62 -7.19 -9.84
N LEU A 200 7.57 -6.41 -10.15
CA LEU A 200 6.29 -6.46 -9.42
C LEU A 200 5.73 -7.88 -9.38
N MET A 201 5.65 -8.54 -10.54
CA MET A 201 5.13 -9.90 -10.66
C MET A 201 5.99 -10.90 -9.89
N ARG A 202 7.32 -10.78 -10.00
CA ARG A 202 8.28 -11.68 -9.33
C ARG A 202 8.21 -11.58 -7.83
N VAL A 203 8.14 -10.36 -7.29
CA VAL A 203 8.04 -10.13 -5.86
C VAL A 203 6.72 -10.65 -5.33
N ALA A 204 5.59 -10.40 -6.03
CA ALA A 204 4.31 -10.98 -5.64
C ALA A 204 4.34 -12.52 -5.63
N LEU A 205 4.92 -13.17 -6.65
CA LEU A 205 5.09 -14.63 -6.66
C LEU A 205 5.98 -15.12 -5.51
N ALA A 206 7.06 -14.40 -5.19
CA ALA A 206 7.95 -14.74 -4.09
C ALA A 206 7.25 -14.62 -2.73
N ILE A 207 6.41 -13.60 -2.55
CA ILE A 207 5.56 -13.46 -1.36
C ILE A 207 4.59 -14.65 -1.30
N TRP A 208 3.82 -14.91 -2.35
CA TRP A 208 2.90 -16.05 -2.38
C TRP A 208 3.58 -17.40 -2.13
N ALA A 209 4.81 -17.61 -2.63
CA ALA A 209 5.59 -18.81 -2.34
C ALA A 209 5.94 -18.94 -0.85
N LYS A 210 6.23 -17.82 -0.17
CA LYS A 210 6.50 -17.78 1.28
C LYS A 210 5.23 -17.96 2.10
N LEU A 211 4.09 -17.46 1.61
CA LEU A 211 2.79 -17.61 2.28
C LEU A 211 2.17 -18.99 2.05
N GLY A 212 2.52 -19.64 0.95
CA GLY A 212 1.82 -20.81 0.42
C GLY A 212 1.73 -22.00 1.37
N GLU A 213 2.71 -22.21 2.25
CA GLU A 213 2.69 -23.29 3.25
C GLU A 213 1.48 -23.13 4.20
N LYS A 214 1.36 -21.97 4.85
CA LYS A 214 0.24 -21.70 5.76
C LYS A 214 -1.08 -21.49 5.03
N VAL A 215 -1.06 -20.84 3.88
CA VAL A 215 -2.27 -20.66 3.07
C VAL A 215 -2.83 -22.01 2.62
N GLY A 216 -1.96 -23.00 2.37
CA GLY A 216 -2.38 -24.36 2.02
C GLY A 216 -3.03 -25.16 3.17
N GLU A 217 -2.95 -24.67 4.40
CA GLU A 217 -3.61 -25.27 5.56
C GLU A 217 -5.07 -24.81 5.69
N ALA A 218 -5.43 -23.67 5.08
CA ALA A 218 -6.78 -23.14 5.15
C ALA A 218 -7.80 -24.05 4.47
N GLN A 219 -8.94 -24.28 5.10
CA GLN A 219 -10.01 -25.14 4.59
C GLN A 219 -11.22 -24.35 4.08
N SER A 220 -11.26 -23.03 4.29
CA SER A 220 -12.33 -22.16 3.80
C SER A 220 -11.81 -20.78 3.41
N ALA A 221 -12.62 -19.99 2.69
CA ALA A 221 -12.30 -18.59 2.39
C ALA A 221 -12.14 -17.73 3.66
N ASP A 222 -12.96 -17.95 4.68
CA ASP A 222 -12.86 -17.24 5.97
C ASP A 222 -11.54 -17.53 6.68
N GLU A 223 -11.12 -18.80 6.72
CA GLU A 223 -9.84 -19.19 7.30
C GLU A 223 -8.67 -18.63 6.48
N PHE A 224 -8.79 -18.63 5.15
CA PHE A 224 -7.84 -17.98 4.26
C PHE A 224 -7.68 -16.48 4.61
N TYR A 225 -8.76 -15.74 4.80
CA TYR A 225 -8.69 -14.32 5.16
C TYR A 225 -8.05 -14.09 6.53
N CYS A 226 -8.34 -14.95 7.50
CA CYS A 226 -7.72 -14.89 8.82
C CYS A 226 -6.21 -15.16 8.73
N THR A 227 -5.80 -16.26 8.09
CA THR A 227 -4.40 -16.64 7.90
C THR A 227 -3.63 -15.55 7.14
N MET A 228 -4.19 -15.02 6.04
CA MET A 228 -3.57 -13.92 5.29
C MET A 228 -3.41 -12.66 6.13
N SER A 229 -4.42 -12.29 6.92
CA SER A 229 -4.37 -11.11 7.79
C SER A 229 -3.27 -11.23 8.85
N GLU A 230 -3.16 -12.38 9.52
CA GLU A 230 -2.11 -12.64 10.52
C GLU A 230 -0.71 -12.64 9.90
N MET A 231 -0.57 -13.26 8.72
CA MET A 231 0.70 -13.31 8.00
C MET A 231 1.14 -11.92 7.53
N MET A 232 0.24 -11.12 6.97
CA MET A 232 0.55 -9.77 6.51
C MET A 232 0.95 -8.85 7.66
N GLN A 233 0.31 -8.96 8.82
CA GLN A 233 0.75 -8.24 10.03
C GLN A 233 2.18 -8.66 10.45
N SER A 234 2.47 -9.96 10.40
CA SER A 234 3.81 -10.49 10.72
C SER A 234 4.88 -10.08 9.69
N ALA A 235 4.49 -9.94 8.41
CA ALA A 235 5.36 -9.50 7.33
C ALA A 235 5.80 -8.05 7.53
N VAL A 236 4.87 -7.15 7.84
CA VAL A 236 5.14 -5.72 8.09
C VAL A 236 6.14 -5.50 9.23
N ILE A 237 6.11 -6.34 10.28
CA ILE A 237 7.04 -6.26 11.43
C ILE A 237 8.40 -6.90 11.09
N GLY A 238 8.58 -7.43 9.88
CA GLY A 238 9.83 -8.06 9.42
C GLY A 238 10.08 -9.44 10.01
N LYS A 239 9.07 -10.07 10.63
CA LYS A 239 9.19 -11.40 11.23
C LYS A 239 8.94 -12.53 10.25
N LEU A 240 8.11 -12.29 9.23
CA LEU A 240 7.75 -13.33 8.26
C LEU A 240 8.69 -13.37 7.05
N VAL A 241 9.19 -12.20 6.62
CA VAL A 241 9.92 -12.10 5.36
C VAL A 241 11.08 -11.13 5.46
N LEU A 242 12.30 -11.65 5.38
CA LEU A 242 13.52 -10.86 5.31
C LEU A 242 13.72 -10.34 3.88
N ALA A 243 14.13 -9.08 3.75
CA ALA A 243 14.34 -8.43 2.45
C ALA A 243 15.22 -9.27 1.50
N ASP A 244 16.36 -9.72 2.01
CA ASP A 244 17.33 -10.54 1.29
C ASP A 244 16.73 -11.84 0.74
N GLU A 245 15.81 -12.46 1.48
CA GLU A 245 15.18 -13.70 1.05
C GLU A 245 14.14 -13.47 -0.05
N ILE A 246 13.31 -12.43 0.06
CA ILE A 246 12.34 -12.07 -0.98
C ILE A 246 13.07 -11.76 -2.27
N ILE A 247 14.07 -10.89 -2.21
CA ILE A 247 14.80 -10.44 -3.39
C ILE A 247 15.46 -11.65 -4.05
N ARG A 248 16.22 -12.47 -3.30
CA ARG A 248 16.83 -13.69 -3.85
C ARG A 248 15.80 -14.63 -4.47
N LEU A 249 14.64 -14.80 -3.85
CA LEU A 249 13.59 -15.66 -4.38
C LEU A 249 12.97 -15.06 -5.66
N ALA A 250 12.71 -13.76 -5.70
CA ALA A 250 12.15 -13.06 -6.87
C ALA A 250 13.04 -13.18 -8.11
N TYR A 251 14.38 -13.15 -7.96
CA TYR A 251 15.32 -13.39 -9.06
C TYR A 251 15.48 -14.88 -9.45
N ARG A 252 15.08 -15.83 -8.58
CA ARG A 252 15.19 -17.28 -8.86
C ARG A 252 13.89 -17.93 -9.34
N ILE A 253 12.73 -17.40 -8.95
CA ILE A 253 11.42 -18.03 -9.15
C ILE A 253 11.07 -18.20 -10.64
N THR A 254 11.66 -17.36 -11.49
CA THR A 254 11.49 -17.40 -12.95
C THR A 254 12.72 -16.80 -13.63
N SER A 255 13.01 -17.22 -14.86
CA SER A 255 14.11 -16.68 -15.67
C SER A 255 13.89 -15.19 -15.96
N PHE A 256 14.97 -14.39 -16.00
CA PHE A 256 14.95 -12.95 -16.29
C PHE A 256 15.58 -12.63 -17.65
N PRO A 257 14.91 -11.82 -18.51
CA PRO A 257 13.55 -11.28 -18.37
C PRO A 257 12.49 -12.38 -18.39
N PHE A 258 11.26 -12.09 -17.91
CA PHE A 258 10.20 -13.09 -17.89
C PHE A 258 9.80 -13.48 -19.33
N PRO A 259 9.93 -14.77 -19.73
CA PRO A 259 9.64 -15.17 -21.10
C PRO A 259 8.17 -14.88 -21.44
N HIS A 260 7.94 -14.18 -22.55
CA HIS A 260 6.60 -13.89 -23.07
C HIS A 260 5.70 -13.01 -22.19
N LEU A 261 6.23 -12.31 -21.18
CA LEU A 261 5.41 -11.42 -20.33
C LEU A 261 4.68 -10.35 -21.15
N SER A 262 5.36 -9.72 -22.10
CA SER A 262 4.73 -8.73 -22.99
C SER A 262 3.61 -9.33 -23.83
N GLN A 263 3.79 -10.57 -24.33
CA GLN A 263 2.76 -11.27 -25.09
C GLN A 263 1.56 -11.66 -24.22
N LEU A 264 1.82 -12.01 -22.95
CA LEU A 264 0.75 -12.33 -22.00
C LEU A 264 -0.04 -11.08 -21.63
N ARG A 265 0.62 -9.93 -21.45
CA ARG A 265 -0.05 -8.63 -21.27
C ARG A 265 -0.91 -8.29 -22.48
N GLU A 266 -0.35 -8.35 -23.68
CA GLU A 266 -1.07 -8.08 -24.92
C GLU A 266 -2.31 -8.98 -25.08
N LYS A 267 -2.17 -10.28 -24.80
CA LYS A 267 -3.30 -11.22 -24.80
C LYS A 267 -4.46 -10.76 -23.91
N TYR A 268 -4.17 -10.25 -22.71
CA TYR A 268 -5.20 -9.82 -21.77
C TYR A 268 -5.71 -8.41 -22.03
N THR A 269 -4.92 -7.51 -22.62
CA THR A 269 -5.35 -6.16 -22.99
C THR A 269 -6.62 -6.15 -23.83
N PHE A 270 -6.75 -7.10 -24.77
CA PHE A 270 -7.91 -7.18 -25.67
C PHE A 270 -9.07 -8.05 -25.16
N ASN A 271 -8.88 -8.77 -24.05
CA ASN A 271 -9.81 -9.81 -23.58
C ASN A 271 -10.27 -9.63 -22.14
N ILE A 272 -9.98 -8.48 -21.51
CA ILE A 272 -10.35 -8.22 -20.11
C ILE A 272 -11.37 -7.09 -20.02
N THR A 273 -12.37 -7.30 -19.18
CA THR A 273 -13.25 -6.24 -18.71
C THR A 273 -12.53 -5.55 -17.53
N PRO A 274 -12.15 -4.26 -17.64
CA PRO A 274 -11.47 -3.56 -16.56
C PRO A 274 -12.32 -3.47 -15.29
N PHE A 275 -11.69 -3.16 -14.15
CA PHE A 275 -12.44 -2.82 -12.94
C PHE A 275 -13.23 -1.54 -13.22
N ALA A 276 -14.53 -1.52 -12.90
CA ALA A 276 -15.35 -0.33 -13.09
C ALA A 276 -14.79 0.80 -12.22
N ALA A 277 -14.44 1.92 -12.85
CA ALA A 277 -14.10 3.15 -12.16
C ALA A 277 -15.40 3.85 -11.79
N GLU A 278 -15.68 4.05 -10.50
CA GLU A 278 -16.70 5.04 -10.14
C GLU A 278 -16.18 6.43 -10.53
N ASN A 279 -16.78 7.02 -11.55
CA ASN A 279 -16.81 8.48 -11.71
C ASN A 279 -18.28 8.90 -11.84
N SER A 280 -18.61 9.90 -11.02
CA SER A 280 -19.88 10.60 -10.94
C SER A 280 -20.31 11.25 -12.26
N ASP A 281 -21.62 11.24 -12.47
CA ASP A 281 -22.43 12.11 -13.33
C ASP A 281 -22.41 11.87 -14.85
N ASP A 282 -23.36 11.03 -15.32
CA ASP A 282 -24.41 11.47 -16.25
C ASP A 282 -25.50 10.38 -16.41
N ARG A 283 -26.57 10.44 -15.61
CA ARG A 283 -27.82 9.77 -15.95
C ARG A 283 -28.67 10.73 -16.78
N SER A 284 -28.49 10.69 -18.10
CA SER A 284 -29.53 11.12 -19.03
C SER A 284 -30.15 9.89 -19.69
N ALA A 285 -31.48 9.94 -19.81
CA ALA A 285 -32.37 8.85 -20.13
C ALA A 285 -32.18 8.29 -21.55
N ASP A 286 -32.35 6.98 -21.71
CA ASP A 286 -33.33 6.45 -22.67
C ASP A 286 -33.61 4.96 -22.42
N GLU A 287 -34.88 4.65 -22.14
CA GLU A 287 -35.44 3.30 -22.24
C GLU A 287 -35.86 3.05 -23.69
N ASN A 288 -35.40 1.95 -24.29
CA ASN A 288 -36.15 1.03 -25.16
C ASN A 288 -35.22 0.30 -26.16
N GLN A 289 -35.04 -1.01 -25.98
CA GLN A 289 -35.38 -2.04 -26.99
C GLN A 289 -34.91 -3.44 -26.54
N GLU A 290 -35.87 -4.36 -26.50
CA GLU A 290 -35.63 -5.81 -26.42
C GLU A 290 -35.07 -6.35 -27.75
N GLY A 291 -34.09 -7.25 -27.67
CA GLY A 291 -33.52 -7.95 -28.84
C GLY A 291 -32.42 -8.95 -28.49
N VAL A 292 -32.83 -10.20 -28.31
CA VAL A 292 -32.07 -11.45 -28.11
C VAL A 292 -30.67 -11.54 -28.75
N THR A 293 -29.64 -11.82 -27.94
CA THR A 293 -28.61 -12.87 -28.23
C THR A 293 -27.98 -13.37 -26.92
N GLN A 294 -28.03 -14.70 -26.72
CA GLN A 294 -27.46 -15.43 -25.59
C GLN A 294 -25.93 -15.53 -25.68
N ASN A 295 -25.31 -15.69 -24.50
CA ASN A 295 -23.90 -16.01 -24.20
C ASN A 295 -22.94 -14.83 -23.95
N THR A 296 -23.04 -14.23 -22.75
CA THR A 296 -21.94 -13.85 -21.83
C THR A 296 -22.56 -13.09 -20.65
N SER A 297 -22.97 -13.80 -19.61
CA SER A 297 -23.60 -13.22 -18.41
C SER A 297 -22.84 -13.64 -17.16
N GLU A 298 -21.67 -13.07 -16.90
CA GLU A 298 -20.95 -13.25 -15.61
C GLU A 298 -20.23 -12.00 -15.10
N ILE A 299 -20.51 -10.81 -15.63
CA ILE A 299 -19.99 -9.56 -15.03
C ILE A 299 -21.08 -8.51 -15.11
N ALA A 300 -22.06 -8.60 -14.22
CA ALA A 300 -23.05 -7.56 -14.03
C ALA A 300 -23.11 -7.18 -12.55
N ASN A 301 -22.95 -5.87 -12.32
CA ASN A 301 -23.26 -5.12 -11.10
C ASN A 301 -22.21 -5.20 -9.97
N PHE A 302 -21.14 -4.42 -10.13
CA PHE A 302 -20.39 -3.81 -9.02
C PHE A 302 -21.21 -2.66 -8.42
N ASP A 303 -22.37 -2.96 -7.84
CA ASP A 303 -23.05 -2.02 -6.94
C ASP A 303 -22.75 -2.49 -5.51
N ASP A 304 -22.18 -1.59 -4.70
CA ASP A 304 -21.76 -1.75 -3.31
C ASP A 304 -20.46 -2.53 -3.04
N SER A 305 -19.29 -1.95 -3.36
CA SER A 305 -18.03 -2.21 -2.61
C SER A 305 -16.94 -1.18 -2.94
N PRO A 306 -16.68 -0.17 -2.08
CA PRO A 306 -15.55 0.72 -2.32
C PRO A 306 -14.27 -0.07 -2.03
N PHE A 307 -13.45 -0.29 -3.06
CA PHE A 307 -12.02 -0.62 -3.01
C PHE A 307 -11.54 -1.17 -1.65
N PHE A 308 -11.56 -2.51 -1.51
CA PHE A 308 -11.21 -3.31 -0.33
C PHE A 308 -10.15 -2.67 0.58
N CYS A 309 -10.61 -1.74 1.41
CA CYS A 309 -9.86 -1.20 2.51
C CYS A 309 -10.23 -2.10 3.69
N PHE A 310 -9.54 -3.23 3.86
CA PHE A 310 -9.67 -4.02 5.09
C PHE A 310 -9.36 -3.08 6.26
N PRO A 311 -10.35 -2.71 7.11
CA PRO A 311 -10.14 -1.74 8.17
C PRO A 311 -9.08 -2.20 9.18
N GLY A 312 -8.77 -3.51 9.19
CA GLY A 312 -7.76 -4.12 10.05
C GLY A 312 -6.31 -4.03 9.56
N LEU A 313 -6.04 -3.75 8.29
CA LEU A 313 -4.66 -3.68 7.75
C LEU A 313 -4.12 -2.24 7.64
N THR A 314 -4.96 -1.22 7.82
CA THR A 314 -4.55 0.20 7.80
C THR A 314 -4.45 0.82 9.19
N SER A 315 -4.27 0.02 10.25
CA SER A 315 -3.86 0.60 11.53
C SER A 315 -2.57 1.36 11.33
N PRO A 316 -2.42 2.60 11.85
CA PRO A 316 -1.21 3.39 11.64
C PRO A 316 -0.03 2.61 12.22
N ILE A 317 0.83 2.10 11.33
CA ILE A 317 2.12 1.54 11.73
C ILE A 317 3.06 2.74 11.85
N PRO A 318 3.47 3.14 13.06
CA PRO A 318 4.51 4.15 13.19
C PRO A 318 5.78 3.57 12.56
N LEU A 319 6.27 4.23 11.51
CA LEU A 319 7.62 4.04 10.99
C LEU A 319 8.59 4.39 12.14
N SER A 320 9.00 3.38 12.92
CA SER A 320 9.89 3.59 14.06
C SER A 320 11.29 3.96 13.56
N PRO A 321 11.98 4.94 14.15
CA PRO A 321 13.34 5.28 13.77
C PRO A 321 14.31 4.22 14.30
N SER A 322 14.93 3.45 13.39
CA SER A 322 16.06 2.57 13.70
C SER A 322 17.32 3.41 13.94
N ASN A 323 17.51 3.86 15.17
CA ASN A 323 18.76 4.48 15.63
C ASN A 323 19.91 3.45 15.63
N THR A 324 20.64 3.33 14.52
CA THR A 324 21.87 2.54 14.48
C THR A 324 23.08 3.45 14.51
N LYS A 325 23.51 3.86 15.71
CA LYS A 325 24.85 4.42 15.91
C LYS A 325 25.86 3.27 15.76
N MET A 326 26.52 3.20 14.61
CA MET A 326 27.78 2.47 14.44
C MET A 326 28.81 3.00 15.45
N LYS A 327 29.08 2.23 16.49
CA LYS A 327 30.29 2.36 17.31
C LYS A 327 31.13 1.10 17.13
N SER A 328 32.28 1.29 16.49
CA SER A 328 33.41 0.37 16.47
C SER A 328 33.77 -0.08 17.89
N VAL A 329 33.78 -1.40 18.16
CA VAL A 329 34.45 -1.96 19.32
C VAL A 329 35.24 -3.20 18.94
N LYS A 330 36.53 -3.13 19.24
CA LYS A 330 37.54 -4.17 19.14
C LYS A 330 37.22 -5.35 20.08
N GLN A 331 37.55 -6.52 19.56
CA GLN A 331 37.62 -7.82 20.21
C GLN A 331 38.58 -7.81 21.42
N GLN A 332 38.14 -8.31 22.58
CA GLN A 332 38.99 -8.95 23.59
C GLN A 332 38.16 -9.68 24.66
N SER A 333 38.81 -10.60 25.33
CA SER A 333 38.31 -11.92 25.74
C SER A 333 38.16 -12.07 27.25
N LEU A 334 37.36 -13.09 27.64
CA LEU A 334 37.48 -13.98 28.81
C LEU A 334 37.30 -13.42 30.26
N GLU A 335 36.51 -14.22 30.99
CA GLU A 335 36.66 -14.61 32.41
C GLU A 335 35.75 -14.03 33.52
N GLN A 336 35.03 -14.99 34.13
CA GLN A 336 34.83 -15.24 35.57
C GLN A 336 33.75 -14.45 36.36
N LEU A 337 32.69 -15.20 36.72
CA LEU A 337 31.91 -15.09 37.98
C LEU A 337 32.85 -15.31 39.20
N PRO A 338 32.55 -14.86 40.46
CA PRO A 338 31.36 -15.36 41.18
C PRO A 338 30.73 -14.52 42.34
N ASN A 339 29.48 -14.90 42.68
CA ASN A 339 28.83 -15.08 44.00
C ASN A 339 28.91 -14.03 45.15
N ARG A 340 27.72 -13.71 45.70
CA ARG A 340 27.24 -13.88 47.12
C ARG A 340 26.33 -12.72 47.58
N LEU A 341 25.06 -12.98 47.97
CA LEU A 341 24.52 -13.13 49.36
C LEU A 341 24.72 -11.86 50.21
N LYS A 342 23.81 -11.33 51.05
CA LYS A 342 22.40 -11.54 51.45
C LYS A 342 22.15 -10.48 52.58
N LEU A 343 20.89 -10.09 52.80
CA LEU A 343 20.27 -9.69 54.09
C LEU A 343 20.28 -8.22 54.61
N THR A 344 19.02 -7.78 54.85
CA THR A 344 18.42 -7.10 56.03
C THR A 344 18.50 -5.58 56.25
N GLU A 345 17.35 -4.94 55.97
CA GLU A 345 16.53 -4.01 56.79
C GLU A 345 17.20 -3.05 57.80
N SER A 346 16.93 -1.74 57.67
CA SER A 346 15.91 -1.05 58.51
C SER A 346 15.73 0.45 58.15
N GLN A 347 14.47 0.80 57.85
CA GLN A 347 13.71 2.04 58.13
C GLN A 347 14.30 3.45 57.85
N ARG A 348 13.60 4.22 57.00
CA ARG A 348 12.75 5.37 57.41
C ARG A 348 11.97 6.03 56.25
N HIS A 349 10.67 6.24 56.53
CA HIS A 349 9.73 7.26 56.05
C HIS A 349 9.01 7.14 54.67
N SER A 350 7.69 7.32 54.80
CA SER A 350 6.50 7.20 53.93
C SER A 350 6.27 8.35 52.92
N PRO A 351 5.17 8.38 52.10
CA PRO A 351 4.11 7.38 51.88
C PRO A 351 3.83 6.99 50.42
N HIS A 352 3.23 5.80 50.30
CA HIS A 352 2.29 5.29 49.30
C HIS A 352 1.68 6.27 48.28
N ASN A 353 1.68 5.85 47.00
CA ASN A 353 0.42 5.45 46.38
C ASN A 353 0.64 4.36 45.31
N SER A 354 -0.12 3.28 45.48
CA SER A 354 -0.18 2.12 44.61
C SER A 354 -1.62 1.98 44.13
N MET A 355 -1.76 1.34 42.97
CA MET A 355 -2.93 0.64 42.45
C MET A 355 -3.83 1.34 41.42
N MET A 356 -3.85 0.64 40.27
CA MET A 356 -5.04 0.21 39.51
C MET A 356 -5.75 1.20 38.59
N SER A 357 -5.64 0.88 37.29
CA SER A 357 -6.78 0.57 36.42
C SER A 357 -8.01 1.47 36.58
N GLU A 358 -8.02 2.60 35.90
CA GLU A 358 -9.27 3.28 35.55
C GLU A 358 -9.51 3.16 34.05
N ARG A 359 -10.49 2.33 33.71
CA ARG A 359 -11.25 2.41 32.47
C ARG A 359 -11.75 3.84 32.33
N MET A 360 -11.46 4.46 31.20
CA MET A 360 -11.93 5.80 30.84
C MET A 360 -13.46 5.80 30.77
N SER A 361 -14.12 6.12 31.89
CA SER A 361 -15.56 6.37 31.90
C SER A 361 -15.77 7.80 31.39
N THR A 362 -16.35 7.90 30.20
CA THR A 362 -16.66 9.17 29.53
C THR A 362 -17.71 9.94 30.33
N ASN A 363 -17.28 10.88 31.16
CA ASN A 363 -18.18 11.76 31.89
C ASN A 363 -18.76 12.82 30.94
N ILE A 364 -19.97 12.56 30.44
CA ILE A 364 -20.73 13.39 29.47
C ILE A 364 -20.85 14.86 29.92
N ALA A 365 -20.83 15.13 31.22
CA ALA A 365 -20.89 16.49 31.75
C ALA A 365 -19.64 17.32 31.39
N ALA A 366 -18.45 16.69 31.36
CA ALA A 366 -17.20 17.35 31.01
C ALA A 366 -17.14 17.73 29.52
N LEU A 367 -17.63 16.84 28.65
CA LEU A 367 -17.77 17.06 27.21
C LEU A 367 -18.74 18.20 26.88
N LYS A 368 -19.88 18.26 27.58
CA LYS A 368 -20.85 19.36 27.42
C LYS A 368 -20.26 20.72 27.83
N HIS A 369 -19.44 20.74 28.89
CA HIS A 369 -18.77 21.96 29.32
C HIS A 369 -17.71 22.44 28.32
N GLN A 370 -16.91 21.52 27.76
CA GLN A 370 -15.95 21.84 26.69
C GLN A 370 -16.65 22.36 25.43
N TYR A 371 -17.75 21.73 25.01
CA TYR A 371 -18.51 22.17 23.84
C TYR A 371 -19.10 23.58 24.03
N MET A 372 -19.66 23.88 25.20
CA MET A 372 -20.16 25.24 25.50
C MET A 372 -19.05 26.30 25.54
N THR A 373 -17.84 25.92 25.96
CA THR A 373 -16.69 26.82 26.00
C THR A 373 -16.19 27.15 24.59
N ILE A 374 -16.18 26.17 23.69
CA ILE A 374 -15.77 26.35 22.29
C ILE A 374 -16.80 27.19 21.52
N ARG A 375 -18.09 26.95 21.75
CA ARG A 375 -19.18 27.71 21.10
C ARG A 375 -19.23 29.19 21.51
N ARG A 376 -18.69 29.56 22.68
CA ARG A 376 -18.57 30.97 23.09
C ARG A 376 -17.36 31.70 22.48
N ARG A 377 -16.43 30.96 21.88
CA ARG A 377 -15.20 31.52 21.26
C ARG A 377 -15.34 31.70 19.74
N GLN A 378 -16.38 31.12 19.14
CA GLN A 378 -16.86 31.42 17.78
C GLN A 378 -17.99 32.44 17.88
#